data_AF-A0A2M7II27-F1
#
_entry.id   AF-A0A2M7II27-F1
#
_cell.length_a   1.000
_cell.length_b   1.000
_cell.length_c   1.000
_cell.angle_alpha   90.00
_cell.angle_beta   90.00
_cell.angle_gamma   90.00
#
_symmetry.space_group_name_H-M   'P 1'
#
loop_
_entity.id
_entity.type
_entity.pdbx_description
1 polymer ?
#
loop_
_entity_poly.entity_id
_entity_poly.type
_entity_poly.pdbx_seq_one_letter_code
_entity_poly.pdbx_strand_id
1 'polypeptide(L)'
;MKKGKREGEEIKTIDFIRKIPPQAVEAEIVLLQTIFFDNQVASEARDIISDSGEEFYRHAHEIIYRAMISILKRGGTIDLITLIDELRRQDKLDTVGGTYYLDQLFLKEAPTMKTAEYCPANAEHYAHIIVQKYLLRKIISIGWEVIERANNEDEMRVIISKMRKIKTMIDELIVEVKRRA
;
A
#
# COMPACT_ATOMS: atom_id res chain seq x y z
N MET A 1 32.46 33.45 -2.38
CA MET A 1 30.99 33.40 -2.17
C MET A 1 30.31 32.09 -2.64
N LYS A 2 30.96 30.90 -2.59
CA LYS A 2 30.34 29.61 -3.02
C LYS A 2 29.97 28.64 -1.88
N LYS A 3 30.27 28.95 -0.61
CA LYS A 3 30.01 28.03 0.53
C LYS A 3 28.53 27.97 0.96
N GLY A 4 27.85 29.11 1.08
CA GLY A 4 26.47 29.15 1.60
C GLY A 4 25.36 28.61 0.67
N LYS A 5 25.65 28.34 -0.61
CA LYS A 5 24.65 27.76 -1.55
C LYS A 5 24.61 26.23 -1.49
N ARG A 6 25.76 25.59 -1.18
CA ARG A 6 25.87 24.13 -1.05
C ARG A 6 25.24 23.62 0.26
N GLU A 7 25.43 24.35 1.36
CA GLU A 7 24.82 24.01 2.67
C GLU A 7 23.28 24.04 2.61
N GLY A 8 22.67 25.00 1.89
CA GLY A 8 21.22 25.08 1.74
C GLY A 8 20.59 24.03 0.80
N GLU A 9 21.36 23.48 -0.14
CA GLU A 9 20.93 22.37 -1.01
C GLU A 9 21.09 21.02 -0.28
N GLU A 10 22.19 20.83 0.47
CA GLU A 10 22.37 19.66 1.33
C GLU A 10 21.22 19.56 2.35
N ILE A 11 20.90 20.63 3.08
CA ILE A 11 19.83 20.65 4.11
C ILE A 11 18.46 20.24 3.54
N LYS A 12 18.11 20.63 2.31
CA LYS A 12 16.83 20.26 1.67
C LYS A 12 16.76 18.78 1.29
N THR A 13 17.88 18.19 0.86
CA THR A 13 17.97 16.76 0.55
C THR A 13 17.81 15.91 1.82
N ILE A 14 18.39 16.32 2.96
CA ILE A 14 18.26 15.61 4.25
C ILE A 14 16.82 15.68 4.78
N ASP A 15 16.13 16.80 4.59
CA ASP A 15 14.74 16.99 5.01
C ASP A 15 13.75 16.13 4.21
N PHE A 16 14.05 15.84 2.94
CA PHE A 16 13.22 14.94 2.13
C PHE A 16 13.38 13.48 2.56
N ILE A 17 14.60 13.03 2.90
CA ILE A 17 14.87 11.69 3.44
C ILE A 17 14.15 11.47 4.79
N ARG A 18 13.93 12.55 5.56
CA ARG A 18 13.19 12.52 6.83
C ARG A 18 11.67 12.49 6.68
N LYS A 19 11.11 12.74 5.50
CA LYS A 19 9.65 12.68 5.30
C LYS A 19 9.19 11.23 5.26
N ILE A 20 8.20 10.92 6.09
CA ILE A 20 7.51 9.64 6.04
C ILE A 20 6.92 9.48 4.62
N PRO A 21 7.20 8.36 3.93
CA PRO A 21 6.64 8.11 2.61
C PRO A 21 5.10 8.17 2.62
N PRO A 22 4.45 8.55 1.51
CA PRO A 22 3.00 8.58 1.42
C PRO A 22 2.36 7.24 1.82
N GLN A 23 1.54 7.26 2.86
CA GLN A 23 0.87 6.09 3.42
C GLN A 23 -0.55 6.43 3.86
N ALA A 24 -1.37 5.41 4.06
CA ALA A 24 -2.71 5.49 4.64
C ALA A 24 -2.97 4.20 5.43
N VAL A 25 -2.22 4.03 6.52
CA VAL A 25 -2.23 2.79 7.31
C VAL A 25 -3.63 2.51 7.88
N GLU A 26 -4.35 3.57 8.24
CA GLU A 26 -5.72 3.49 8.69
C GLU A 26 -6.61 2.88 7.61
N ALA A 27 -6.52 3.37 6.37
CA ALA A 27 -7.28 2.82 5.23
C ALA A 27 -6.96 1.34 4.98
N GLU A 28 -5.70 0.94 5.13
CA GLU A 28 -5.28 -0.46 5.02
C GLU A 28 -5.92 -1.34 6.09
N ILE A 29 -5.87 -0.90 7.35
CA ILE A 29 -6.52 -1.60 8.47
C ILE A 29 -8.00 -1.76 8.17
N VAL A 30 -8.66 -0.67 7.79
CA VAL A 30 -10.10 -0.74 7.65
C VAL A 30 -10.53 -1.57 6.43
N LEU A 31 -9.80 -1.53 5.32
CA LEU A 31 -10.04 -2.44 4.20
C LEU A 31 -9.88 -3.91 4.58
N LEU A 32 -8.81 -4.26 5.31
CA LEU A 32 -8.58 -5.64 5.77
C LEU A 32 -9.71 -6.10 6.71
N GLN A 33 -10.16 -5.22 7.61
CA GLN A 33 -11.30 -5.50 8.48
C GLN A 33 -12.58 -5.73 7.66
N THR A 34 -12.88 -4.87 6.67
CA THR A 34 -14.07 -5.04 5.81
C THR A 34 -14.08 -6.41 5.14
N ILE A 35 -12.96 -6.78 4.51
CA ILE A 35 -12.83 -8.08 3.83
C ILE A 35 -12.96 -9.24 4.82
N PHE A 36 -12.40 -9.09 6.01
CA PHE A 36 -12.48 -10.12 7.06
C PHE A 36 -13.92 -10.33 7.53
N PHE A 37 -14.69 -9.27 7.76
CA PHE A 37 -16.07 -9.36 8.25
C PHE A 37 -17.09 -9.67 7.16
N ASP A 38 -16.85 -9.20 5.92
CA ASP A 38 -17.65 -9.50 4.75
C ASP A 38 -16.74 -9.95 3.61
N ASN A 39 -16.58 -11.26 3.46
CA ASN A 39 -15.68 -11.84 2.46
C ASN A 39 -16.13 -11.56 1.02
N GLN A 40 -17.40 -11.18 0.78
CA GLN A 40 -17.90 -10.91 -0.58
C GLN A 40 -17.29 -9.63 -1.14
N VAL A 41 -17.02 -8.62 -0.30
CA VAL A 41 -16.40 -7.35 -0.75
C VAL A 41 -14.97 -7.51 -1.24
N ALA A 42 -14.36 -8.67 -1.01
CA ALA A 42 -13.02 -8.97 -1.51
C ALA A 42 -12.95 -8.92 -3.05
N SER A 43 -14.03 -9.25 -3.76
CA SER A 43 -14.03 -9.14 -5.22
C SER A 43 -13.86 -7.70 -5.69
N GLU A 44 -14.59 -6.76 -5.07
CA GLU A 44 -14.51 -5.33 -5.37
C GLU A 44 -13.11 -4.79 -5.06
N ALA A 45 -12.54 -5.19 -3.92
CA ALA A 45 -11.18 -4.79 -3.55
C ALA A 45 -10.11 -5.31 -4.53
N ARG A 46 -10.31 -6.52 -5.10
CA ARG A 46 -9.39 -7.13 -6.07
C ARG A 46 -9.43 -6.51 -7.46
N ASP A 47 -10.50 -5.79 -7.80
CA ASP A 47 -10.57 -5.01 -9.04
C ASP A 47 -9.65 -3.76 -8.98
N ILE A 48 -9.21 -3.37 -7.79
CA ILE A 48 -8.41 -2.16 -7.54
C ILE A 48 -7.01 -2.48 -7.00
N ILE A 49 -6.91 -3.42 -6.07
CA ILE A 49 -5.64 -3.86 -5.47
C ILE A 49 -5.23 -5.17 -6.11
N SER A 50 -3.97 -5.25 -6.55
CA SER A 50 -3.42 -6.49 -7.09
C SER A 50 -3.47 -7.62 -6.05
N ASP A 51 -3.67 -8.85 -6.51
CA ASP A 51 -3.63 -10.04 -5.63
C ASP A 51 -2.30 -10.18 -4.84
N SER A 52 -1.24 -9.48 -5.25
CA SER A 52 0.05 -9.45 -4.56
C SER A 52 0.02 -8.63 -3.26
N GLY A 53 -0.83 -7.60 -3.21
CA GLY A 53 -0.92 -6.63 -2.14
C GLY A 53 0.19 -5.58 -2.11
N GLU A 54 1.02 -5.44 -3.15
CA GLU A 54 2.16 -4.51 -3.16
C GLU A 54 1.78 -3.03 -2.93
N GLU A 55 0.49 -2.71 -3.10
CA GLU A 55 -0.09 -1.40 -2.86
C GLU A 55 -0.15 -1.02 -1.38
N PHE A 56 -0.14 -2.00 -0.47
CA PHE A 56 -0.07 -1.77 0.96
C PHE A 56 1.29 -1.16 1.35
N TYR A 57 1.28 -0.25 2.31
CA TYR A 57 2.50 0.32 2.88
C TYR A 57 3.10 -0.60 3.93
N ARG A 58 2.28 -1.16 4.83
CA ARG A 58 2.79 -2.10 5.84
C ARG A 58 2.94 -3.48 5.21
N HIS A 59 4.15 -4.01 5.27
CA HIS A 59 4.43 -5.36 4.79
C HIS A 59 3.57 -6.44 5.48
N ALA A 60 3.25 -6.26 6.76
CA ALA A 60 2.33 -7.16 7.46
C ALA A 60 0.92 -7.17 6.81
N HIS A 61 0.41 -6.00 6.39
CA HIS A 61 -0.88 -5.89 5.73
C HIS A 61 -0.88 -6.49 4.33
N GLU A 62 0.18 -6.28 3.56
CA GLU A 62 0.40 -6.95 2.27
C GLU A 62 0.29 -8.48 2.41
N ILE A 63 1.01 -9.05 3.39
CA ILE A 63 1.01 -10.49 3.66
C ILE A 63 -0.40 -10.96 4.05
N ILE A 64 -1.07 -10.25 4.96
CA ILE A 64 -2.42 -10.59 5.43
C ILE A 64 -3.41 -10.56 4.27
N TYR A 65 -3.41 -9.50 3.46
CA TYR A 65 -4.25 -9.38 2.27
C TYR A 65 -4.01 -10.56 1.32
N ARG A 66 -2.75 -10.84 0.98
CA ARG A 66 -2.40 -11.94 0.08
C ARG A 66 -2.85 -13.30 0.62
N ALA A 67 -2.76 -13.53 1.94
CA ALA A 67 -3.27 -14.75 2.57
C ALA A 67 -4.80 -14.85 2.47
N MET A 68 -5.52 -13.74 2.72
CA MET A 68 -6.97 -13.65 2.54
C MET A 68 -7.38 -14.01 1.11
N ILE A 69 -6.73 -13.41 0.11
CA ILE A 69 -7.00 -13.71 -1.30
C ILE A 69 -6.70 -15.18 -1.62
N SER A 70 -5.61 -15.74 -1.09
CA SER A 70 -5.27 -17.14 -1.27
C SER A 70 -6.30 -18.10 -0.69
N ILE A 71 -6.97 -17.74 0.41
CA ILE A 71 -8.07 -18.51 1.02
C ILE A 71 -9.30 -18.45 0.11
N LEU A 72 -9.67 -17.26 -0.37
CA LEU A 72 -10.85 -17.08 -1.21
C LEU A 72 -10.72 -17.78 -2.56
N LYS A 73 -9.52 -17.74 -3.17
CA LYS A 73 -9.25 -18.40 -4.46
C LYS A 73 -9.43 -19.92 -4.43
N ARG A 74 -9.25 -20.55 -3.27
CA ARG A 74 -9.50 -22.00 -3.09
C ARG A 74 -10.94 -22.31 -2.67
N GLY A 75 -11.83 -21.32 -2.68
CA GLY A 75 -13.22 -21.46 -2.24
C GLY A 75 -13.39 -21.53 -0.72
N GLY A 76 -12.37 -21.12 0.05
CA GLY A 76 -12.45 -21.06 1.50
C GLY A 76 -13.14 -19.78 1.99
N THR A 77 -13.54 -19.80 3.26
CA THR A 77 -14.04 -18.62 3.98
C THR A 77 -12.91 -18.07 4.85
N ILE A 78 -12.82 -16.74 4.95
CA ILE A 78 -11.85 -16.08 5.83
C ILE A 78 -12.49 -15.94 7.21
N ASP A 79 -11.82 -16.49 8.19
CA ASP A 79 -12.03 -16.25 9.62
C ASP A 79 -10.66 -16.22 10.30
N LEU A 80 -10.61 -15.94 11.60
CA LEU A 80 -9.35 -15.78 12.31
C LEU A 80 -8.52 -17.08 12.33
N ILE A 81 -9.17 -18.24 12.51
CA ILE A 81 -8.49 -19.54 12.57
C ILE A 81 -7.93 -19.89 11.19
N THR A 82 -8.76 -19.78 10.15
CA THR A 82 -8.34 -20.08 8.77
C THR A 82 -7.23 -19.14 8.28
N LEU A 83 -7.26 -17.86 8.67
CA LEU A 83 -6.21 -16.91 8.36
C LEU A 83 -4.90 -17.23 9.09
N ILE A 84 -4.97 -17.55 10.40
CA ILE A 84 -3.80 -17.97 11.18
C ILE A 84 -3.17 -19.22 10.56
N ASP A 85 -3.98 -20.22 10.24
CA ASP A 85 -3.49 -21.48 9.67
C ASP A 85 -2.87 -21.27 8.29
N GLU A 86 -3.46 -20.41 7.46
CA GLU A 86 -2.87 -20.04 6.18
C GLU A 86 -1.52 -19.34 6.35
N LEU A 87 -1.42 -18.38 7.27
CA LEU A 87 -0.17 -17.67 7.55
C LEU A 87 0.90 -18.57 8.14
N ARG A 88 0.52 -19.55 8.98
CA ARG A 88 1.45 -20.59 9.48
C ARG A 88 1.93 -21.49 8.34
N ARG A 89 1.02 -21.94 7.49
CA ARG A 89 1.34 -22.80 6.33
C ARG A 89 2.32 -22.13 5.36
N GLN A 90 2.32 -20.80 5.30
CA GLN A 90 3.24 -20.00 4.48
C GLN A 90 4.52 -19.57 5.22
N ASP A 91 4.72 -19.97 6.48
CA ASP A 91 5.80 -19.49 7.36
C ASP A 91 5.84 -17.95 7.49
N LYS A 92 4.67 -17.31 7.52
CA LYS A 92 4.50 -15.85 7.60
C LYS A 92 3.85 -15.35 8.88
N LEU A 93 3.31 -16.22 9.73
CA LEU A 93 2.62 -15.81 10.96
C LEU A 93 3.50 -14.92 11.85
N ASP A 94 4.76 -15.28 12.07
CA ASP A 94 5.66 -14.48 12.90
C ASP A 94 6.04 -13.15 12.20
N THR A 95 6.11 -13.14 10.87
CA THR A 95 6.43 -11.93 10.08
C THR A 95 5.34 -10.86 10.21
N VAL A 96 4.07 -11.26 10.38
CA VAL A 96 2.97 -10.32 10.55
C VAL A 96 2.78 -9.87 12.00
N GLY A 97 3.58 -10.37 12.95
CA GLY A 97 3.48 -10.04 14.39
C GLY A 97 2.74 -11.09 15.23
N GLY A 98 2.54 -12.29 14.69
CA GLY A 98 1.93 -13.42 15.40
C GLY A 98 0.41 -13.30 15.54
N THR A 99 -0.18 -14.25 16.28
CA THR A 99 -1.64 -14.26 16.53
C THR A 99 -2.10 -13.02 17.27
N TYR A 100 -1.27 -12.46 18.14
CA TYR A 100 -1.58 -11.24 18.89
C TYR A 100 -1.85 -10.04 17.98
N TYR A 101 -1.10 -9.88 16.89
CA TYR A 101 -1.35 -8.78 15.96
C TYR A 101 -2.66 -8.96 15.20
N LEU A 102 -3.00 -10.19 14.81
CA LEU A 102 -4.29 -10.48 14.17
C LEU A 102 -5.47 -10.27 15.12
N ASP A 103 -5.33 -10.66 16.39
CA ASP A 103 -6.30 -10.37 17.44
C ASP A 103 -6.45 -8.86 17.65
N GLN A 104 -5.34 -8.11 17.63
CA GLN A 104 -5.40 -6.65 17.66
C GLN A 104 -6.15 -6.13 16.45
N LEU A 105 -5.74 -6.49 15.24
CA LEU A 105 -6.30 -5.99 13.99
C LEU A 105 -7.81 -6.28 13.85
N PHE A 106 -8.26 -7.49 14.18
CA PHE A 106 -9.65 -7.91 13.91
C PHE A 106 -10.56 -7.93 15.15
N LEU A 107 -10.04 -8.01 16.37
CA LEU A 107 -10.86 -8.13 17.58
C LEU A 107 -10.78 -6.89 18.50
N LYS A 108 -9.60 -6.26 18.66
CA LYS A 108 -9.38 -5.17 19.64
C LYS A 108 -9.28 -3.78 19.04
N GLU A 109 -8.78 -3.66 17.81
CA GLU A 109 -8.72 -2.45 16.98
C GLU A 109 -9.90 -2.36 15.99
N ALA A 110 -10.85 -3.29 16.12
CA ALA A 110 -12.21 -3.13 15.64
C ALA A 110 -13.05 -1.97 16.26
N PRO A 111 -12.61 -1.07 17.19
CA PRO A 111 -13.40 0.07 17.62
C PRO A 111 -13.66 1.11 16.52
N THR A 112 -12.96 1.06 15.38
CA THR A 112 -13.35 1.82 14.17
C THR A 112 -14.73 1.41 13.64
N MET A 113 -15.22 0.22 14.01
CA MET A 113 -16.52 -0.35 13.63
C MET A 113 -17.71 0.15 14.49
N LYS A 114 -17.50 1.07 15.45
CA LYS A 114 -18.53 1.49 16.42
C LYS A 114 -19.15 2.86 16.21
N THR A 115 -19.18 3.40 14.98
CA THR A 115 -20.03 4.57 14.68
C THR A 115 -20.25 4.63 13.17
N ALA A 116 -21.47 4.34 12.71
CA ALA A 116 -22.23 4.87 11.56
C ALA A 116 -21.55 5.27 10.20
N GLU A 117 -20.24 5.26 10.04
CA GLU A 117 -19.49 5.74 8.87
C GLU A 117 -18.87 4.59 8.04
N TYR A 118 -19.09 3.35 8.47
CA TYR A 118 -18.44 2.18 7.92
C TYR A 118 -19.45 1.18 7.34
N CYS A 119 -19.87 1.48 6.10
CA CYS A 119 -20.68 0.61 5.28
C CYS A 119 -19.74 -0.31 4.47
N PRO A 120 -20.02 -1.61 4.32
CA PRO A 120 -19.30 -2.50 3.38
C PRO A 120 -19.18 -1.89 1.97
N ALA A 121 -20.10 -0.99 1.60
CA ALA A 121 -20.06 -0.14 0.40
C ALA A 121 -18.82 0.78 0.27
N ASN A 122 -17.94 0.84 1.27
CA ASN A 122 -16.73 1.67 1.24
C ASN A 122 -15.43 0.88 0.99
N ALA A 123 -15.46 -0.44 0.79
CA ALA A 123 -14.25 -1.22 0.48
C ALA A 123 -13.49 -0.64 -0.72
N GLU A 124 -14.22 -0.32 -1.79
CA GLU A 124 -13.72 0.36 -2.99
C GLU A 124 -13.01 1.69 -2.65
N HIS A 125 -13.64 2.50 -1.79
CA HIS A 125 -13.11 3.80 -1.37
C HIS A 125 -11.74 3.68 -0.69
N TYR A 126 -11.60 2.75 0.26
CA TYR A 126 -10.33 2.56 0.97
C TYR A 126 -9.26 1.92 0.08
N ALA A 127 -9.65 1.01 -0.82
CA ALA A 127 -8.75 0.47 -1.83
C ALA A 127 -8.14 1.58 -2.72
N HIS A 128 -8.98 2.50 -3.19
CA HIS A 128 -8.51 3.66 -3.95
C HIS A 128 -7.55 4.57 -3.18
N ILE A 129 -7.80 4.81 -1.89
CA ILE A 129 -6.85 5.57 -1.04
C ILE A 129 -5.49 4.88 -1.00
N ILE A 130 -5.46 3.57 -0.81
CA ILE A 130 -4.22 2.78 -0.73
C ILE A 130 -3.44 2.88 -2.06
N VAL A 131 -4.12 2.68 -3.19
CA VAL A 131 -3.52 2.81 -4.53
C VAL A 131 -2.95 4.21 -4.78
N GLN A 132 -3.66 5.27 -4.41
CA GLN A 132 -3.15 6.64 -4.54
C GLN A 132 -1.84 6.83 -3.78
N LYS A 133 -1.76 6.33 -2.54
CA LYS A 133 -0.53 6.41 -1.75
C LYS A 133 0.58 5.57 -2.36
N TYR A 134 0.26 4.36 -2.84
CA TYR A 134 1.20 3.50 -3.56
C TYR A 134 1.80 4.16 -4.80
N LEU A 135 0.97 4.76 -5.67
CA LEU A 135 1.43 5.45 -6.87
C LEU A 135 2.39 6.59 -6.52
N LEU A 136 2.06 7.39 -5.49
CA LEU A 136 2.96 8.43 -5.01
C LEU A 136 4.30 7.86 -4.50
N ARG A 137 4.28 6.74 -3.76
CA ARG A 137 5.52 6.07 -3.32
C ARG A 137 6.35 5.56 -4.50
N LYS A 138 5.74 4.95 -5.51
CA LYS A 138 6.43 4.48 -6.72
C LYS A 138 7.02 5.64 -7.52
N ILE A 139 6.30 6.74 -7.68
CA ILE A 139 6.81 7.96 -8.35
C ILE A 139 8.06 8.47 -7.62
N ILE A 140 8.03 8.54 -6.28
CA ILE A 140 9.19 8.94 -5.48
C ILE A 140 10.37 7.99 -5.71
N SER A 141 10.15 6.67 -5.65
CA SER A 141 11.19 5.66 -5.87
C SER A 141 11.83 5.78 -7.25
N ILE A 142 11.02 5.85 -8.30
CA ILE A 142 11.52 5.97 -9.67
C ILE A 142 12.22 7.31 -9.87
N GLY A 143 11.74 8.38 -9.24
CA GLY A 143 12.38 9.69 -9.25
C GLY A 143 13.81 9.63 -8.68
N TRP A 144 14.00 8.91 -7.57
CA TRP A 144 15.34 8.68 -7.01
C TRP A 144 16.25 7.91 -7.95
N GLU A 145 15.74 6.83 -8.54
CA GLU A 145 16.51 6.04 -9.51
C GLU A 145 16.88 6.87 -10.76
N VAL A 146 16.03 7.82 -11.17
CA VAL A 146 16.36 8.76 -12.27
C VAL A 146 17.47 9.72 -11.84
N ILE A 147 17.40 10.30 -10.65
CA ILE A 147 18.41 11.24 -10.14
C ILE A 147 19.77 10.57 -10.01
N GLU A 148 19.83 9.36 -9.45
CA GLU A 148 21.06 8.59 -9.27
C GLU A 148 21.75 8.30 -10.61
N ARG A 149 20.96 7.94 -11.63
CA ARG A 149 21.46 7.55 -12.96
C ARG A 149 21.77 8.74 -13.87
N ALA A 150 21.26 9.93 -13.56
CA ALA A 150 21.36 11.11 -14.43
C ALA A 150 22.81 11.57 -14.72
N ASN A 151 23.77 11.19 -13.88
CA ASN A 151 25.19 11.53 -14.09
C ASN A 151 25.90 10.59 -15.09
N ASN A 152 25.25 9.51 -15.52
CA ASN A 152 25.82 8.53 -16.46
C ASN A 152 25.13 8.64 -17.83
N GLU A 153 25.84 9.19 -18.82
CA GLU A 153 25.29 9.42 -20.17
C GLU A 153 24.87 8.11 -20.87
N ASP A 154 25.54 6.99 -20.59
CA ASP A 154 25.21 5.67 -21.14
C ASP A 154 23.83 5.16 -20.66
N GLU A 155 23.29 5.73 -19.58
CA GLU A 155 22.00 5.35 -19.01
C GLU A 155 20.81 6.17 -19.53
N MET A 156 21.02 7.06 -20.49
CA MET A 156 19.96 7.92 -21.05
C MET A 156 18.71 7.12 -21.47
N ARG A 157 18.89 5.94 -22.09
CA ARG A 157 17.77 5.08 -22.50
C ARG A 157 16.94 4.58 -21.31
N VAL A 158 17.62 4.23 -20.21
CA VAL A 158 16.96 3.75 -18.98
C VAL A 158 16.19 4.89 -18.32
N ILE A 159 16.78 6.09 -18.26
CA ILE A 159 16.13 7.28 -17.72
C ILE A 159 14.84 7.60 -18.49
N ILE A 160 14.89 7.60 -19.82
CA ILE A 160 13.70 7.85 -20.65
C ILE A 160 12.62 6.80 -20.39
N SER A 161 12.99 5.52 -20.26
CA SER A 161 12.05 4.45 -19.91
C SER A 161 11.36 4.69 -18.56
N LYS A 162 12.13 5.08 -17.53
CA LYS A 162 11.61 5.41 -16.20
C LYS A 162 10.67 6.62 -16.22
N MET A 163 11.03 7.68 -16.94
CA MET A 163 10.19 8.87 -17.07
C MET A 163 8.86 8.56 -17.76
N ARG A 164 8.84 7.65 -18.76
CA ARG A 164 7.59 7.16 -19.34
C ARG A 164 6.72 6.43 -18.33
N LYS A 165 7.31 5.59 -17.47
CA LYS A 165 6.57 4.92 -16.39
C LYS A 165 5.96 5.92 -15.40
N ILE A 166 6.72 6.95 -15.00
CA ILE A 166 6.20 8.04 -14.16
C ILE A 166 5.01 8.71 -14.83
N LYS A 167 5.09 9.00 -16.15
CA LYS A 167 3.96 9.58 -16.89
C LYS A 167 2.71 8.71 -16.79
N THR A 168 2.84 7.40 -17.01
CA THR A 168 1.70 6.47 -16.89
C THR A 168 1.10 6.49 -15.48
N MET A 169 1.93 6.46 -14.43
CA MET A 169 1.45 6.53 -13.04
C MET A 169 0.76 7.87 -12.72
N ILE A 170 1.19 8.97 -13.34
CA ILE A 170 0.52 10.27 -13.20
C ILE A 170 -0.87 10.22 -13.86
N ASP A 171 -0.97 9.65 -15.06
CA ASP A 171 -2.24 9.50 -15.76
C ASP A 171 -3.23 8.64 -14.92
N GLU A 172 -2.75 7.55 -14.31
CA GLU A 172 -3.52 6.74 -13.35
C GLU A 172 -3.94 7.55 -12.12
N LEU A 173 -3.01 8.26 -11.49
CA LEU A 173 -3.29 9.08 -10.31
C LEU A 173 -4.34 10.17 -10.59
N ILE A 174 -4.35 10.75 -11.80
CA ILE A 174 -5.37 11.73 -12.21
C ILE A 174 -6.77 11.08 -12.23
N VAL A 175 -6.88 9.85 -12.72
CA VAL A 175 -8.15 9.09 -12.70
C VAL A 175 -8.59 8.87 -11.26
N GLU A 176 -7.68 8.43 -10.40
CA GLU A 176 -7.93 8.14 -8.99
C GLU A 176 -8.40 9.38 -8.20
N VAL A 177 -7.78 10.53 -8.44
CA VAL A 177 -8.19 11.79 -7.79
C VAL A 177 -9.58 12.24 -8.26
N LYS A 178 -9.92 12.01 -9.53
CA LYS A 178 -11.24 12.37 -10.09
C LYS A 178 -12.37 11.49 -9.55
N ARG A 179 -12.12 10.23 -9.20
CA ARG A 179 -13.12 9.35 -8.56
C ARG A 179 -13.58 9.86 -7.19
N ARG A 180 -12.84 10.80 -6.59
CA ARG A 180 -13.10 11.38 -5.26
C ARG A 180 -13.85 12.73 -5.29
N ALA A 181 -13.99 13.36 -6.45
CA ALA A 181 -14.60 14.68 -6.63
C ALA A 181 -16.03 14.57 -7.16
#